data_AF-A0A9P0F470-F1
#
_entry.id   AF-A0A9P0F470-F1
#
_cell.length_a   1.000
_cell.length_b   1.000
_cell.length_c   1.000
_cell.angle_alpha   90.00
_cell.angle_beta   90.00
_cell.angle_gamma   90.00
#
_symmetry.space_group_name_H-M   'P 1'
#
loop_
_entity.id
_entity.type
_entity.pdbx_description
1 polymer ?
#
loop_
_entity_poly.entity_id
_entity_poly.type
_entity_poly.pdbx_seq_one_letter_code
_entity_poly.pdbx_strand_id
1 'polypeptide(L)'
;MDLEDFDQPKKIIRAKKAINKKTKVHIVFDEKARRDYLTGFSKRKQARKKKAEEEFKVLLKEEKKRIKQEARESYMKLTKSFEPVPEVEHLQTEEYDLGTHSVCITELSTDEIAKHNNWIGANRPVTIKEEEKKKCP
;
A
#
# COMPACT_ATOMS: atom_id res chain seq x y z
N MET A 1 25.31 40.10 -49.79
CA MET A 1 25.32 40.86 -48.52
C MET A 1 24.09 41.73 -48.64
N ASP A 2 23.05 41.50 -47.86
CA ASP A 2 23.07 41.93 -46.47
C ASP A 2 22.58 40.89 -45.47
N LEU A 3 23.32 40.86 -44.36
CA LEU A 3 23.20 39.99 -43.21
C LEU A 3 22.45 40.79 -42.13
N GLU A 4 21.51 40.15 -41.45
CA GLU A 4 21.01 40.51 -40.10
C GLU A 4 19.92 41.59 -39.97
N ASP A 5 18.67 41.23 -40.29
CA ASP A 5 17.50 41.78 -39.59
C ASP A 5 17.41 41.15 -38.19
N PHE A 6 18.09 41.78 -37.23
CA PHE A 6 18.10 41.38 -35.82
C PHE A 6 16.71 41.63 -35.20
N ASP A 7 15.94 40.56 -34.95
CA ASP A 7 14.67 40.60 -34.23
C ASP A 7 14.90 40.99 -32.75
N GLN A 8 14.98 42.30 -32.51
CA GLN A 8 15.09 42.86 -31.15
C GLN A 8 13.80 42.53 -30.40
N PRO A 9 13.86 41.82 -29.25
CA PRO A 9 12.66 41.46 -28.50
C PRO A 9 11.96 42.73 -28.02
N LYS A 10 10.79 43.02 -28.60
CA LYS A 10 9.95 44.16 -28.21
C LYS A 10 9.66 44.06 -26.71
N LYS A 11 10.11 45.07 -25.94
CA LYS A 11 9.83 45.13 -24.50
C LYS A 11 8.33 45.29 -24.30
N ILE A 12 7.67 44.21 -23.87
CA ILE A 12 6.26 44.24 -23.50
C ILE A 12 6.14 45.04 -22.21
N ILE A 13 5.73 46.31 -22.30
CA ILE A 13 5.42 47.14 -21.14
C ILE A 13 4.10 46.63 -20.55
N ARG A 14 4.19 45.70 -19.60
CA ARG A 14 3.01 45.24 -18.85
C ARG A 14 2.58 46.35 -17.90
N ALA A 15 1.37 46.88 -18.11
CA ALA A 15 0.76 47.80 -17.16
C ALA A 15 0.67 47.14 -15.77
N LYS A 16 1.18 47.82 -14.74
CA LYS A 16 1.10 47.35 -13.36
C LYS A 16 -0.37 47.34 -12.93
N LYS A 17 -0.91 46.16 -12.62
CA LYS A 17 -2.25 46.02 -12.04
C LYS A 17 -2.33 46.81 -10.74
N ALA A 18 -3.46 47.50 -10.52
CA ALA A 18 -3.70 48.23 -9.29
C ALA A 18 -3.60 47.29 -8.08
N ILE A 19 -2.76 47.64 -7.12
CA ILE A 19 -2.56 46.85 -5.90
C ILE A 19 -3.83 46.96 -5.06
N ASN A 20 -4.45 45.83 -4.74
CA ASN A 20 -5.57 45.81 -3.83
C ASN A 20 -5.09 46.20 -2.43
N LYS A 21 -5.53 47.38 -1.95
CA LYS A 21 -5.12 47.94 -0.66
C LYS A 21 -5.51 47.03 0.52
N LYS A 22 -6.54 46.17 0.38
CA LYS A 22 -6.96 45.22 1.41
C LYS A 22 -5.98 44.06 1.62
N THR A 23 -5.28 43.64 0.57
CA THR A 23 -4.29 42.55 0.63
C THR A 23 -2.86 43.09 0.74
N LYS A 24 -2.70 44.39 0.97
CA LYS A 24 -1.39 45.01 1.07
C LYS A 24 -0.71 44.51 2.35
N VAL A 25 0.47 43.91 2.20
CA VAL A 25 1.27 43.45 3.34
C VAL A 25 1.83 44.68 4.05
N HIS A 26 1.45 44.86 5.31
CA HIS A 26 1.98 45.90 6.19
C HIS A 26 3.03 45.27 7.12
N ILE A 27 4.27 45.74 7.03
CA ILE A 27 5.35 45.32 7.92
C ILE A 27 5.34 46.27 9.11
N VAL A 28 4.90 45.77 10.27
CA VAL A 28 4.92 46.50 11.53
C VAL A 28 5.98 45.89 12.43
N PHE A 29 6.87 46.72 12.96
CA PHE A 29 7.86 46.29 13.93
C PHE A 29 7.24 46.23 15.32
N ASP A 30 6.71 45.05 15.67
CA ASP A 30 6.34 44.73 17.04
C ASP A 30 7.54 44.08 17.74
N GLU A 31 8.01 44.70 18.82
CA GLU A 31 9.12 44.20 19.63
C GLU A 31 8.84 42.82 20.23
N LYS A 32 7.58 42.54 20.60
CA LYS A 32 7.20 41.25 21.18
C LYS A 32 7.29 40.15 20.13
N ALA A 33 6.71 40.39 18.95
CA ALA A 33 6.83 39.48 17.80
C ALA A 33 8.31 39.26 17.40
N ARG A 34 9.14 40.31 17.49
CA ARG A 34 10.59 40.20 17.26
C ARG A 34 11.26 39.28 18.28
N ARG A 35 10.98 39.44 19.58
CA ARG A 35 11.53 38.58 20.65
C ARG A 35 11.11 37.12 20.45
N ASP A 36 9.85 36.87 20.14
CA ASP A 36 9.34 35.53 19.86
C ASP A 36 9.97 34.92 18.61
N TYR A 37 10.19 35.71 17.56
CA TYR A 37 10.87 35.27 16.36
C TYR A 37 12.32 34.87 16.64
N LEU A 38 13.09 35.73 17.33
CA LEU A 38 14.51 35.52 17.62
C LEU A 38 14.76 34.43 18.66
N THR A 39 13.86 34.19 19.61
CA THR A 39 14.03 33.13 20.62
C THR A 39 13.32 31.82 20.23
N GLY A 40 12.34 31.88 19.33
CA GLY A 40 11.50 30.76 18.93
C GLY A 40 12.14 29.72 18.01
N PHE A 41 13.45 29.75 17.74
CA PHE A 41 14.11 28.79 16.84
C PHE A 41 13.92 27.34 17.28
N SER A 42 14.01 27.05 18.59
CA SER A 42 13.78 25.71 19.12
C SER A 42 12.34 25.24 18.86
N LYS A 43 11.36 26.12 19.14
CA LYS A 43 9.94 25.87 18.84
C LYS A 43 9.71 25.56 17.36
N ARG A 44 10.30 26.35 16.45
CA ARG A 44 10.21 26.11 14.99
C ARG A 44 10.92 24.82 14.57
N LYS A 45 12.07 24.49 15.16
CA LYS A 45 12.76 23.23 14.89
C LYS A 45 11.90 22.03 15.31
N GLN A 46 11.30 22.08 16.49
CA GLN A 46 10.38 21.05 16.96
C GLN A 46 9.12 20.96 16.07
N ALA A 47 8.53 22.09 15.68
CA ALA A 47 7.38 22.10 14.79
C ALA A 47 7.69 21.45 13.43
N ARG A 48 8.85 21.77 12.84
CA ARG A 48 9.31 21.13 11.59
C ARG A 48 9.52 19.62 11.76
N LYS A 49 10.12 19.18 12.87
CA LYS A 49 10.29 17.75 13.17
C LYS A 49 8.95 17.03 13.29
N LYS A 50 8.02 17.57 14.09
CA LYS A 50 6.68 17.00 14.26
C LYS A 50 5.92 16.91 12.94
N LYS A 51 5.97 17.96 12.11
CA LYS A 51 5.36 17.96 10.78
C LYS A 51 5.92 16.84 9.89
N ALA A 52 7.25 16.68 9.86
CA ALA A 52 7.88 15.60 9.10
C ALA A 52 7.51 14.20 9.65
N GLU A 53 7.43 14.04 10.97
CA GLU A 53 6.99 12.79 11.61
C GLU A 53 5.52 12.46 11.27
N GLU A 54 4.64 13.46 11.25
CA GLU A 54 3.24 13.31 10.88
C GLU A 54 3.09 12.93 9.41
N GLU A 55 3.77 13.62 8.50
CA GLU A 55 3.81 13.30 7.06
C GLU A 55 4.31 11.87 6.84
N PHE A 56 5.39 11.47 7.52
CA PHE A 56 5.93 10.12 7.42
C PHE A 56 4.95 9.05 7.93
N LYS A 57 4.23 9.34 9.03
CA LYS A 57 3.19 8.44 9.56
C LYS A 57 2.02 8.27 8.58
N VAL A 58 1.62 9.33 7.87
CA VAL A 58 0.57 9.26 6.85
C VAL A 58 1.02 8.37 5.70
N LEU A 59 2.21 8.63 5.15
CA LEU A 59 2.78 7.83 4.06
C LEU A 59 2.91 6.35 4.44
N LEU A 60 3.38 6.04 5.66
CA LEU A 60 3.46 4.66 6.15
C LEU A 60 2.09 3.96 6.23
N LYS A 61 1.03 4.68 6.62
CA LYS A 61 -0.33 4.12 6.68
C LYS A 61 -0.87 3.84 5.28
N GLU A 62 -0.64 4.75 4.34
CA GLU A 62 -1.04 4.60 2.95
C GLU A 62 -0.32 3.41 2.30
N GLU A 63 0.98 3.29 2.52
CA GLU A 63 1.79 2.18 1.99
C GLU A 63 1.32 0.82 2.54
N LYS A 64 1.06 0.73 3.85
CA LYS A 64 0.48 -0.48 4.46
C LYS A 64 -0.87 -0.85 3.86
N LYS A 65 -1.71 0.15 3.56
CA LYS A 65 -3.01 -0.07 2.92
C LYS A 65 -2.82 -0.59 1.50
N ARG A 66 -1.89 -0.02 0.73
CA ARG A 66 -1.57 -0.46 -0.63
C ARG A 66 -1.10 -1.92 -0.66
N ILE A 67 -0.12 -2.27 0.18
CA ILE A 67 0.40 -3.65 0.27
C ILE A 67 -0.72 -4.62 0.64
N LYS A 68 -1.60 -4.26 1.58
CA LYS A 68 -2.72 -5.13 1.98
C LYS A 68 -3.74 -5.31 0.84
N GLN A 69 -4.01 -4.26 0.06
CA GLN A 69 -4.88 -4.33 -1.10
C GLN A 69 -4.28 -5.21 -2.21
N GLU A 70 -3.01 -4.97 -2.54
CA GLU A 70 -2.26 -5.75 -3.53
C GLU A 70 -2.20 -7.23 -3.14
N ALA A 71 -1.92 -7.55 -1.87
CA ALA A 71 -1.93 -8.92 -1.37
C ALA A 71 -3.32 -9.58 -1.44
N ARG A 72 -4.39 -8.80 -1.22
CA ARG A 72 -5.76 -9.31 -1.36
C ARG A 72 -6.09 -9.57 -2.83
N GLU A 73 -5.74 -8.66 -3.72
CA GLU A 73 -5.97 -8.77 -5.16
C GLU A 73 -5.18 -9.92 -5.77
N SER A 74 -3.92 -10.08 -5.39
CA SER A 74 -3.09 -11.21 -5.83
C SER A 74 -3.64 -12.54 -5.34
N TYR A 75 -4.08 -12.61 -4.08
CA TYR A 75 -4.75 -13.80 -3.55
C TYR A 75 -6.05 -14.09 -4.30
N MET A 76 -6.92 -13.09 -4.51
CA MET A 76 -8.17 -13.29 -5.27
C MET A 76 -7.92 -13.71 -6.72
N LYS A 77 -6.85 -13.22 -7.35
CA LYS A 77 -6.45 -13.65 -8.69
C LYS A 77 -6.02 -15.12 -8.69
N LEU A 78 -5.23 -15.54 -7.69
CA LEU A 78 -4.78 -16.92 -7.55
C LEU A 78 -5.94 -17.87 -7.25
N THR A 79 -6.88 -17.48 -6.38
CA THR A 79 -8.06 -18.33 -6.09
C THR A 79 -8.96 -18.47 -7.30
N LYS A 80 -9.17 -17.40 -8.09
CA LYS A 80 -9.98 -17.47 -9.32
C LYS A 80 -9.35 -18.36 -10.39
N SER A 81 -8.02 -18.42 -10.48
CA SER A 81 -7.36 -19.37 -11.38
C SER A 81 -7.47 -20.83 -10.91
N PHE A 82 -7.85 -21.07 -9.65
CA PHE A 82 -7.99 -22.39 -9.06
C PHE A 82 -9.46 -22.77 -8.82
N GLU A 83 -10.43 -22.04 -9.38
CA GLU A 83 -11.82 -22.51 -9.33
C GLU A 83 -11.91 -23.84 -10.09
N PRO A 84 -12.31 -24.95 -9.43
CA PRO A 84 -12.42 -26.24 -10.08
C PRO A 84 -13.48 -26.13 -11.16
N VAL A 85 -13.09 -26.45 -12.41
CA VAL A 85 -14.01 -26.44 -13.53
C VAL A 85 -15.01 -27.58 -13.31
N PRO A 86 -16.32 -27.31 -13.23
CA PRO A 86 -17.34 -28.31 -12.86
C PRO A 86 -17.37 -29.51 -13.83
N GLU A 87 -16.95 -29.30 -15.08
CA GLU A 87 -16.83 -30.35 -16.09
C GLU A 87 -15.71 -31.36 -15.81
N VAL A 88 -14.70 -30.98 -15.00
CA VAL A 88 -13.50 -31.79 -14.73
C VAL A 88 -13.47 -32.35 -13.30
N GLU A 89 -14.36 -31.89 -12.43
CA GLU A 89 -14.44 -32.34 -11.03
C GLU A 89 -14.73 -33.85 -10.92
N HIS A 90 -15.61 -34.35 -11.80
CA HIS A 90 -15.98 -35.77 -11.86
C HIS A 90 -14.83 -36.70 -12.30
N LEU A 91 -13.79 -36.17 -12.96
CA LEU A 91 -12.63 -36.94 -13.42
C LEU A 91 -11.59 -37.17 -12.31
N GLN A 92 -11.69 -36.49 -11.17
CA GLN A 92 -10.73 -36.61 -10.07
C GLN A 92 -10.97 -37.85 -9.19
N THR A 93 -12.16 -38.45 -9.27
CA THR A 93 -12.55 -39.59 -8.45
C THR A 93 -12.97 -40.72 -9.38
N GLU A 94 -12.01 -41.56 -9.76
CA GLU A 94 -12.29 -42.74 -10.57
C GLU A 94 -12.44 -43.97 -9.66
N GLU A 95 -13.64 -44.56 -9.70
CA GLU A 95 -13.95 -45.82 -9.03
C GLU A 95 -13.77 -46.98 -10.01
N TYR A 96 -12.89 -47.92 -9.66
CA TYR A 96 -12.63 -49.12 -10.43
C TYR A 96 -13.19 -50.34 -9.68
N ASP A 97 -14.12 -51.05 -10.32
CA ASP A 97 -14.64 -52.33 -9.79
C ASP A 97 -13.83 -53.50 -10.36
N LEU A 98 -13.10 -54.20 -9.49
CA LEU A 98 -12.27 -55.37 -9.83
C LEU A 98 -13.00 -56.70 -9.56
N GLY A 99 -14.33 -56.67 -9.35
CA GLY A 99 -15.19 -57.84 -9.18
C GLY A 99 -15.06 -58.55 -7.82
N THR A 100 -13.93 -58.39 -7.12
CA THR A 100 -13.75 -58.83 -5.72
C THR A 100 -13.77 -57.67 -4.73
N HIS A 101 -13.37 -56.48 -5.16
CA HIS A 101 -13.32 -55.26 -4.36
C HIS A 101 -13.33 -54.04 -5.29
N SER A 102 -13.94 -52.94 -4.84
CA SER A 102 -13.82 -51.64 -5.52
C SER A 102 -12.70 -50.81 -4.90
N VAL A 103 -11.96 -50.10 -5.74
CA VAL A 103 -10.91 -49.17 -5.31
C VAL A 103 -11.22 -47.78 -5.86
N CYS A 104 -11.18 -46.78 -4.98
CA CYS A 104 -11.35 -45.38 -5.32
C CYS A 104 -9.98 -44.67 -5.27
N ILE A 105 -9.52 -44.14 -6.40
CA ILE A 105 -8.26 -43.39 -6.47
C ILE A 105 -8.58 -41.91 -6.24
N THR A 106 -8.15 -41.37 -5.10
CA THR A 106 -8.30 -39.96 -4.74
C THR A 106 -6.93 -39.34 -4.42
N GLU A 107 -6.66 -38.14 -4.91
CA GLU A 107 -5.47 -37.39 -4.51
C GLU A 107 -5.59 -36.92 -3.05
N LEU A 108 -4.74 -37.44 -2.17
CA LEU A 108 -4.69 -37.03 -0.76
C LEU A 108 -3.71 -35.89 -0.56
N SER A 109 -4.15 -34.81 0.09
CA SER A 109 -3.24 -33.72 0.45
C SER A 109 -2.36 -34.11 1.65
N THR A 110 -1.13 -33.57 1.73
CA THR A 110 -0.23 -33.84 2.85
C THR A 110 -0.82 -33.43 4.21
N ASP A 111 -1.69 -32.43 4.21
CA ASP A 111 -2.36 -31.94 5.42
C ASP A 111 -3.49 -32.89 5.88
N GLU A 112 -4.18 -33.57 4.97
CA GLU A 112 -5.20 -34.58 5.32
C GLU A 112 -4.55 -35.86 5.86
N ILE A 113 -3.45 -36.28 5.25
CA ILE A 113 -2.67 -37.43 5.70
C ILE A 113 -2.15 -37.18 7.13
N ALA A 114 -1.65 -35.97 7.40
CA ALA A 114 -1.12 -35.60 8.72
C ALA A 114 -2.18 -35.45 9.82
N LYS A 115 -3.46 -35.25 9.46
CA LYS A 115 -4.57 -35.22 10.44
C LYS A 115 -4.93 -36.61 10.94
N HIS A 116 -4.91 -37.60 10.05
CA HIS A 116 -5.35 -38.96 10.35
C HIS A 116 -4.24 -39.86 10.86
N ASN A 117 -3.04 -39.72 10.32
CA ASN A 117 -1.85 -40.38 10.79
C ASN A 117 -1.03 -39.32 11.51
N ASN A 118 -0.57 -39.59 12.75
CA ASN A 118 0.29 -38.71 13.57
C ASN A 118 1.68 -38.39 12.92
N TRP A 119 1.72 -38.19 11.61
CA TRP A 119 2.87 -37.81 10.83
C TRP A 119 3.11 -36.30 10.91
N ILE A 120 4.37 -35.93 10.75
CA ILE A 120 4.80 -34.53 10.76
C ILE A 120 4.18 -33.83 9.55
N GLY A 121 3.29 -32.85 9.80
CA GLY A 121 2.57 -32.11 8.77
C GLY A 121 3.45 -31.22 7.90
N ALA A 122 2.84 -30.50 6.95
CA ALA A 122 3.57 -29.65 6.01
C ALA A 122 4.43 -28.59 6.73
N ASN A 123 5.71 -28.50 6.35
CA ASN A 123 6.65 -27.54 6.93
C ASN A 123 6.40 -26.14 6.34
N ARG A 124 5.42 -25.42 6.90
CA ARG A 124 5.02 -24.07 6.49
C ARG A 124 5.09 -23.11 7.68
N PRO A 125 5.48 -21.84 7.47
CA PRO A 125 5.50 -20.84 8.54
C PRO A 125 4.08 -20.61 9.06
N VAL A 126 3.91 -20.64 10.38
CA VAL A 126 2.62 -20.37 11.01
C VAL A 126 2.20 -18.94 10.69
N THR A 127 1.02 -18.79 10.07
CA THR A 127 0.48 -17.46 9.78
C THR A 127 -0.24 -16.90 11.02
N ILE A 128 -0.18 -15.58 11.24
CA ILE A 128 -0.72 -14.91 12.45
C ILE A 128 -2.21 -15.28 12.71
N LYS A 129 -2.98 -15.54 11.65
CA LYS A 129 -4.40 -15.95 11.73
C LYS A 129 -4.60 -17.36 12.32
N GLU A 130 -3.63 -18.24 12.16
CA GLU A 130 -3.69 -19.62 12.66
C GLU A 130 -3.28 -19.70 14.14
N GLU A 131 -2.45 -18.77 14.62
CA GLU A 131 -2.10 -18.66 16.04
C GLU A 131 -3.30 -18.23 16.88
N GLU A 132 -4.13 -17.31 16.38
CA GLU A 132 -5.34 -16.85 17.07
C GLU A 132 -6.38 -17.96 17.26
N LYS A 133 -6.51 -18.88 16.29
CA LYS A 133 -7.44 -20.01 16.37
C LYS A 133 -6.99 -21.10 17.35
N LYS A 134 -5.69 -21.29 17.55
CA LYS A 134 -5.14 -22.29 18.49
C LYS A 134 -5.20 -21.85 19.95
N LYS A 135 -5.58 -20.61 20.23
CA LYS A 135 -5.59 -20.02 21.58
C LYS A 135 -6.95 -20.05 22.27
N CYS A 136 -8.01 -20.49 21.59
CA CYS A 136 -9.30 -20.70 22.21
C CYS A 136 -9.44 -22.18 22.64
N PRO A 137 -9.64 -22.47 23.94
CA PRO A 137 -9.93 -23.82 24.43
C PRO A 137 -11.31 -24.32 24.00
#